data_AF-A0A7Y6QMH4-F1
#
_entry.id   AF-A0A7Y6QMH4-F1
#
_cell.length_a   1.000
_cell.length_b   1.000
_cell.length_c   1.000
_cell.angle_alpha   90.00
_cell.angle_beta   90.00
_cell.angle_gamma   90.00
#
_symmetry.space_group_name_H-M   'P 1'
#
loop_
_entity.id
_entity.type
_entity.pdbx_description
1 polymer ?
#
loop_
_entity_poly.entity_id
_entity_poly.type
_entity_poly.pdbx_seq_one_letter_code
_entity_poly.pdbx_strand_id
1 'polypeptide(L)'
;MSNYGSASDEAVFCVDKLLELMGRDEHGVEGVSKIVRRSIGPGIDPLNLAGEAIRDARLTEACRILHSQRSALSGLGAKRFVAASLALELALNESRLMEVPVLFAAVEGELKLVLEHAGAWLDRHNGRNASRF
;
A
#
# COMPACT_ATOMS: atom_id res chain seq x y z
N MET A 1 11.93 -24.01 -11.01
CA MET A 1 12.38 -22.60 -11.08
C MET A 1 12.17 -22.01 -9.70
N SER A 2 13.26 -21.81 -8.95
CA SER A 2 13.22 -21.35 -7.56
C SER A 2 12.74 -19.90 -7.50
N ASN A 3 11.59 -19.69 -6.86
CA ASN A 3 10.97 -18.40 -6.66
C ASN A 3 11.68 -17.68 -5.50
N TYR A 4 12.84 -17.07 -5.77
CA TYR A 4 13.47 -16.10 -4.87
C TYR A 4 12.77 -14.75 -4.99
N GLY A 5 11.45 -14.72 -4.84
CA GLY A 5 10.83 -13.50 -4.31
C GLY A 5 11.40 -13.36 -2.90
N SER A 6 12.38 -12.48 -2.73
CA SER A 6 13.04 -12.29 -1.44
C SER A 6 11.95 -11.99 -0.40
N ALA A 7 12.10 -12.45 0.85
CA ALA A 7 11.17 -12.12 1.93
C ALA A 7 10.91 -10.59 2.04
N SER A 8 11.85 -9.78 1.53
CA SER A 8 11.75 -8.33 1.35
C SER A 8 10.65 -7.88 0.38
N ASP A 9 10.39 -8.61 -0.71
CA ASP A 9 9.34 -8.33 -1.70
C ASP A 9 7.97 -8.76 -1.16
N GLU A 10 7.90 -9.89 -0.45
CA GLU A 10 6.66 -10.34 0.17
C GLU A 10 6.17 -9.36 1.26
N ALA A 11 7.09 -8.62 1.87
CA ALA A 11 6.78 -7.57 2.82
C ALA A 11 6.36 -6.24 2.16
N VAL A 12 6.59 -6.07 0.85
CA VAL A 12 6.09 -4.94 0.05
C VAL A 12 4.64 -5.18 -0.37
N PHE A 13 4.31 -6.36 -0.87
CA PHE A 13 2.97 -6.70 -1.32
C PHE A 13 2.79 -8.22 -1.33
N CYS A 14 1.75 -8.72 -0.65
CA CYS A 14 1.41 -10.13 -0.60
C CYS A 14 -0.09 -10.32 -0.37
N VAL A 15 -0.78 -10.81 -1.39
CA VAL A 15 -2.24 -11.06 -1.37
C VAL A 15 -2.59 -12.54 -1.15
N ASP A 16 -1.62 -13.38 -0.79
CA ASP A 16 -1.82 -14.83 -0.64
C ASP A 16 -2.89 -15.15 0.41
N LYS A 17 -2.91 -14.41 1.52
CA LYS A 17 -3.96 -14.53 2.54
C LYS A 17 -5.34 -14.16 2.00
N LEU A 18 -5.44 -13.13 1.15
CA LEU A 18 -6.71 -12.76 0.52
C LEU A 18 -7.17 -13.85 -0.44
N LEU A 19 -6.24 -14.43 -1.21
CA LEU A 19 -6.53 -15.54 -2.12
C LEU A 19 -6.91 -16.83 -1.36
N GLU A 20 -6.32 -17.08 -0.20
CA GLU A 20 -6.72 -18.21 0.67
C GLU A 20 -8.14 -18.03 1.23
N LEU A 21 -8.52 -16.80 1.56
CA LEU A 21 -9.86 -16.48 2.07
C LEU A 21 -10.93 -16.48 0.96
N MET A 22 -10.60 -15.97 -0.22
CA MET A 22 -11.56 -15.80 -1.32
C MET A 22 -11.60 -16.99 -2.29
N GLY A 23 -10.60 -17.88 -2.25
CA GLY A 23 -10.40 -18.92 -3.25
C GLY A 23 -9.31 -18.56 -4.25
N ARG A 24 -8.57 -19.58 -4.69
CA ARG A 24 -7.53 -19.46 -5.74
C ARG A 24 -8.07 -19.76 -7.15
N ASP A 25 -9.39 -19.87 -7.28
CA ASP A 25 -10.10 -20.03 -8.54
C ASP A 25 -10.33 -18.68 -9.24
N GLU A 26 -10.91 -18.71 -10.43
CA GLU A 26 -11.12 -17.50 -11.25
C GLU A 26 -11.97 -16.44 -10.51
N HIS A 27 -12.99 -16.87 -9.78
CA HIS A 27 -13.85 -15.97 -9.01
C HIS A 27 -13.13 -15.35 -7.81
N GLY A 28 -12.36 -16.14 -7.06
CA GLY A 28 -11.57 -15.61 -5.95
C GLY A 28 -10.49 -14.62 -6.43
N VAL A 29 -9.81 -14.93 -7.53
CA VAL A 29 -8.82 -14.03 -8.17
C VAL A 29 -9.48 -12.74 -8.65
N GLU A 30 -10.68 -12.79 -9.24
CA GLU A 30 -11.43 -11.60 -9.65
C GLU A 30 -11.79 -10.72 -8.44
N GLY A 31 -12.23 -11.34 -7.34
CA GLY A 31 -12.54 -10.67 -6.08
C GLY A 31 -11.32 -9.95 -5.49
N VAL A 32 -10.18 -10.66 -5.39
CA VAL A 32 -8.92 -10.07 -4.93
C VAL A 32 -8.47 -8.94 -5.87
N SER A 33 -8.64 -9.09 -7.19
CA SER A 33 -8.30 -8.03 -8.16
C SER A 33 -9.12 -6.76 -7.97
N LYS A 34 -10.41 -6.88 -7.62
CA LYS A 34 -11.25 -5.73 -7.28
C LYS A 34 -10.75 -5.03 -6.01
N ILE A 35 -10.35 -5.79 -4.99
CA ILE A 35 -9.78 -5.25 -3.74
C ILE A 35 -8.49 -4.50 -4.03
N VAL A 36 -7.54 -5.14 -4.73
CA VAL A 36 -6.24 -4.53 -5.09
C VAL A 36 -6.47 -3.23 -5.85
N ARG A 37 -7.30 -3.23 -6.91
CA ARG A 37 -7.60 -2.04 -7.71
C ARG A 37 -8.23 -0.92 -6.88
N ARG A 38 -9.15 -1.25 -5.96
CA ARG A 38 -9.76 -0.26 -5.05
C ARG A 38 -8.73 0.35 -4.11
N SER A 39 -7.85 -0.47 -3.52
CA SER A 39 -6.87 -0.04 -2.54
C SER A 39 -5.77 0.83 -3.14
N ILE A 40 -5.33 0.54 -4.38
CA ILE A 40 -4.29 1.33 -5.07
C ILE A 40 -4.84 2.45 -5.95
N GLY A 41 -6.15 2.47 -6.22
CA GLY A 41 -6.80 3.44 -7.10
C GLY A 41 -6.50 4.92 -6.76
N PRO A 42 -6.45 5.32 -5.48
CA PRO A 42 -6.04 6.68 -5.10
C PRO A 42 -4.57 7.02 -5.39
N GLY A 43 -3.71 6.02 -5.65
CA GLY A 43 -2.30 6.23 -5.95
C GLY A 43 -1.56 7.01 -4.87
N ILE A 44 -0.84 8.05 -5.31
CA ILE A 44 0.00 8.93 -4.48
C ILE A 44 -0.79 10.07 -3.83
N ASP A 45 -2.03 10.33 -4.28
CA ASP A 45 -2.79 11.53 -3.91
C ASP A 45 -3.02 11.69 -2.40
N PRO A 46 -3.38 10.64 -1.63
CA PRO A 46 -3.52 10.77 -0.19
C PRO A 46 -2.21 11.18 0.50
N LEU A 47 -1.06 10.72 0.00
CA LEU A 47 0.23 11.10 0.57
C LEU A 47 0.56 12.56 0.26
N ASN A 48 0.25 13.04 -0.95
CA ASN A 48 0.41 14.45 -1.31
C ASN A 48 -0.45 15.35 -0.41
N LEU A 49 -1.72 14.98 -0.17
CA LEU A 49 -2.62 15.70 0.73
C LEU A 49 -2.13 15.70 2.18
N ALA A 50 -1.55 14.59 2.65
CA ALA A 50 -0.91 14.54 3.97
C ALA A 50 0.30 15.49 4.02
N GLY A 51 1.12 15.54 2.98
CA GLY A 51 2.26 16.45 2.86
C GLY A 51 1.84 17.93 2.89
N GLU A 52 0.74 18.28 2.21
CA GLU A 52 0.12 19.60 2.29
C GLU A 52 -0.33 19.93 3.71
N ALA A 53 -1.07 19.04 4.36
CA ALA A 53 -1.52 19.23 5.73
C ALA A 53 -0.34 19.41 6.72
N ILE A 54 0.76 18.69 6.53
CA ILE A 54 1.99 18.85 7.33
C ILE A 54 2.58 20.25 7.13
N ARG A 55 2.72 20.72 5.89
CA ARG A 55 3.25 22.07 5.59
C ARG A 55 2.39 23.18 6.20
N ASP A 56 1.08 22.96 6.26
CA ASP A 56 0.12 23.91 6.84
C ASP A 56 -0.03 23.76 8.37
N ALA A 57 0.81 22.96 9.03
CA ALA A 57 0.73 22.62 10.46
C ALA A 57 -0.62 22.00 10.89
N ARG A 58 -1.39 21.42 9.96
CA ARG A 58 -2.65 20.69 10.20
C ARG A 58 -2.36 19.22 10.55
N LEU A 59 -1.60 18.98 11.62
CA LEU A 59 -1.04 17.65 11.96
C LEU A 59 -2.12 16.58 12.20
N THR A 60 -3.23 16.92 12.86
CA THR A 60 -4.35 16.00 13.09
C THR A 60 -4.96 15.50 11.78
N GLU A 61 -5.08 16.39 10.78
CA GLU A 61 -5.61 16.04 9.47
C GLU A 61 -4.62 15.16 8.70
N ALA A 62 -3.33 15.47 8.76
CA ALA A 62 -2.28 14.63 8.19
C ALA A 62 -2.32 13.19 8.76
N CYS A 63 -2.40 13.06 10.09
CA CYS A 63 -2.53 11.75 10.75
C CYS A 63 -3.77 10.99 10.27
N ARG A 64 -4.92 11.66 10.14
CA ARG A 64 -6.17 11.03 9.67
C ARG A 64 -6.05 10.51 8.24
N ILE A 65 -5.43 11.30 7.36
CA ILE A 65 -5.19 10.91 5.96
C ILE A 65 -4.25 9.69 5.89
N LEU A 66 -3.12 9.74 6.60
CA LEU A 66 -2.14 8.64 6.65
C LEU A 66 -2.77 7.36 7.23
N HIS A 67 -3.53 7.48 8.31
CA HIS A 67 -4.23 6.35 8.94
C HIS A 67 -5.21 5.67 7.99
N SER A 68 -5.98 6.46 7.24
CA SER A 68 -6.92 5.96 6.25
C SER A 68 -6.20 5.21 5.12
N GLN A 69 -5.11 5.78 4.60
CA GLN A 69 -4.29 5.16 3.56
C GLN A 69 -3.63 3.85 4.06
N ARG A 70 -3.08 3.87 5.28
CA ARG A 70 -2.52 2.68 5.94
C ARG A 70 -3.55 1.57 6.08
N SER A 71 -4.76 1.92 6.53
CA SER A 71 -5.85 0.95 6.69
C SER A 71 -6.24 0.31 5.35
N ALA A 72 -6.36 1.11 4.29
CA ALA A 72 -6.72 0.62 2.96
C ALA A 72 -5.66 -0.33 2.34
N LEU A 73 -4.38 -0.10 2.62
CA LEU A 73 -3.27 -0.90 2.08
C LEU A 73 -2.86 -2.07 2.99
N SER A 74 -3.28 -2.07 4.27
CA SER A 74 -2.95 -3.15 5.22
C SER A 74 -3.41 -4.54 4.77
N GLY A 75 -4.56 -4.63 4.09
CA GLY A 75 -5.10 -5.86 3.56
C GLY A 75 -4.29 -6.47 2.41
N LEU A 76 -3.39 -5.70 1.79
CA LEU A 76 -2.56 -6.15 0.66
C LEU A 76 -1.24 -6.79 1.11
N GLY A 77 -1.06 -7.02 2.42
CA GLY A 77 0.20 -7.57 2.95
C GLY A 77 1.37 -6.59 2.91
N ALA A 78 1.11 -5.29 2.71
CA ALA A 78 2.12 -4.23 2.59
C ALA A 78 2.76 -3.85 3.95
N LYS A 79 3.39 -4.82 4.61
CA LYS A 79 3.91 -4.70 5.99
C LYS A 79 4.92 -3.56 6.14
N ARG A 80 5.79 -3.36 5.14
CA ARG A 80 6.80 -2.29 5.16
C ARG A 80 6.15 -0.91 5.11
N PHE A 81 5.21 -0.71 4.19
CA PHE A 81 4.42 0.51 4.12
C PHE A 81 3.65 0.76 5.43
N VAL A 82 2.96 -0.26 5.96
CA VAL A 82 2.21 -0.14 7.23
C VAL A 82 3.12 0.30 8.38
N ALA A 83 4.34 -0.23 8.47
CA ALA A 83 5.30 0.16 9.49
C ALA A 83 5.82 1.60 9.30
N ALA A 84 6.17 1.99 8.07
CA ALA A 84 6.62 3.35 7.76
C ALA A 84 5.53 4.39 8.04
N SER A 85 4.28 4.13 7.62
CA SER A 85 3.14 5.03 7.88
C SER A 85 2.86 5.17 9.36
N LEU A 86 2.91 4.06 10.12
CA LEU A 86 2.72 4.11 11.56
C LEU A 86 3.82 4.93 12.25
N ALA A 87 5.08 4.80 11.83
CA ALA A 87 6.18 5.61 12.38
C ALA A 87 5.96 7.11 12.14
N LEU A 88 5.51 7.48 10.93
CA LEU A 88 5.15 8.87 10.60
C LEU A 88 3.94 9.36 11.43
N GLU A 89 2.87 8.57 11.54
CA GLU A 89 1.70 8.88 12.38
C GLU A 89 2.13 9.17 13.84
N LEU A 90 3.03 8.36 14.40
CA LEU A 90 3.54 8.56 15.76
C LEU A 90 4.38 9.84 15.88
N ALA A 91 5.28 10.11 14.92
CA ALA A 91 6.09 11.33 14.93
C ALA A 91 5.22 12.59 14.86
N LEU A 92 4.15 12.57 14.06
CA LEU A 92 3.20 13.69 13.97
C LEU A 92 2.40 13.87 15.27
N ASN A 93 1.90 12.78 15.87
CA ASN A 93 1.17 12.83 17.15
C ASN A 93 2.04 13.31 18.32
N GLU A 94 3.31 12.92 18.34
CA GLU A 94 4.27 13.30 19.38
C GLU A 94 5.02 14.60 19.07
N SER A 95 4.65 15.30 17.98
CA SER A 95 5.28 16.56 17.56
C SER A 95 6.80 16.45 17.34
N ARG A 96 7.30 15.28 16.93
CA ARG A 96 8.71 15.04 16.58
C ARG A 96 8.99 15.54 15.16
N LEU A 97 8.82 16.85 14.94
CA LEU A 97 8.83 17.49 13.61
C LEU A 97 10.16 17.31 12.87
N MET A 98 11.27 17.14 13.58
CA MET A 98 12.59 16.89 12.99
C MET A 98 12.69 15.54 12.28
N GLU A 99 11.89 14.54 12.67
CA GLU A 99 11.85 13.22 12.06
C GLU A 99 10.90 13.15 10.85
N VAL A 100 9.96 14.10 10.74
CA VAL A 100 8.90 14.08 9.73
C VAL A 100 9.45 14.00 8.30
N PRO A 101 10.47 14.79 7.88
CA PRO A 101 10.97 14.70 6.51
C PRO A 101 11.51 13.32 6.12
N VAL A 102 12.28 12.68 7.00
CA VAL A 102 12.87 11.36 6.73
C VAL A 102 11.79 10.25 6.75
N LEU A 103 10.84 10.33 7.68
CA LEU A 103 9.74 9.38 7.76
C LEU A 103 8.77 9.53 6.58
N PHE A 104 8.50 10.76 6.15
CA PHE A 104 7.67 11.02 4.98
C PHE A 104 8.29 10.44 3.71
N ALA A 105 9.60 10.65 3.49
CA ALA A 105 10.32 10.06 2.37
C ALA A 105 10.30 8.52 2.41
N ALA A 106 10.40 7.91 3.60
CA ALA A 106 10.27 6.47 3.76
C ALA A 106 8.88 5.96 3.35
N VAL A 107 7.80 6.63 3.81
CA VAL A 107 6.43 6.30 3.41
C VAL A 107 6.24 6.42 1.90
N GLU A 108 6.77 7.47 1.29
CA GLU A 108 6.70 7.68 -0.16
C GLU A 108 7.40 6.56 -0.94
N GLY A 109 8.59 6.15 -0.51
CA GLY A 109 9.34 5.06 -1.13
C GLY A 109 8.59 3.73 -1.06
N GLU A 110 8.06 3.39 0.12
CA GLU A 110 7.28 2.16 0.30
C GLU A 110 5.98 2.17 -0.48
N LEU A 111 5.28 3.31 -0.54
CA LEU A 111 4.05 3.43 -1.32
C LEU A 111 4.30 3.19 -2.81
N LYS A 112 5.38 3.76 -3.37
CA LYS A 112 5.76 3.53 -4.78
C LYS A 112 5.97 2.04 -5.06
N LEU A 113 6.68 1.34 -4.17
CA LEU A 113 6.91 -0.10 -4.29
C LEU A 113 5.58 -0.89 -4.22
N VAL A 114 4.68 -0.55 -3.30
CA VAL A 114 3.35 -1.17 -3.21
C VAL A 114 2.57 -0.99 -4.50
N LEU A 115 2.50 0.23 -5.03
CA LEU A 115 1.77 0.55 -6.27
C LEU A 115 2.34 -0.23 -7.46
N GLU A 116 3.67 -0.31 -7.58
CA GLU A 116 4.35 -1.06 -8.63
C GLU A 116 4.05 -2.57 -8.56
N HIS A 117 4.22 -3.19 -7.38
CA HIS A 117 4.00 -4.62 -7.21
C HIS A 117 2.53 -5.00 -7.38
N ALA A 118 1.62 -4.17 -6.87
CA ALA A 118 0.19 -4.35 -7.03
C ALA A 118 -0.25 -4.21 -8.50
N GLY A 119 0.31 -3.23 -9.23
CA GLY A 119 0.11 -3.06 -10.66
C GLY A 119 0.60 -4.28 -11.46
N ALA A 120 1.84 -4.72 -11.22
CA ALA A 120 2.40 -5.91 -11.87
C ALA A 120 1.63 -7.20 -11.53
N TRP A 121 1.05 -7.30 -10.32
CA TRP A 121 0.16 -8.39 -9.97
C TRP A 121 -1.16 -8.31 -10.77
N LEU A 122 -1.78 -7.14 -10.87
CA LEU A 122 -2.99 -6.95 -11.66
C LEU A 122 -2.76 -7.26 -13.14
N ASP A 123 -1.64 -6.85 -13.73
CA ASP A 123 -1.33 -7.09 -15.15
C ASP A 123 -1.18 -8.59 -15.45
N ARG A 124 -0.50 -9.34 -14.56
CA ARG A 124 -0.36 -10.80 -14.66
C ARG A 124 -1.70 -11.55 -14.55
N HIS A 125 -2.68 -10.96 -13.88
CA HIS A 125 -4.00 -11.57 -13.65
C HIS A 125 -5.06 -11.06 -14.64
N ASN A 126 -4.91 -9.87 -15.21
CA ASN A 126 -5.72 -9.36 -16.31
C ASN A 126 -5.31 -10.00 -17.66
N GLY A 127 -4.00 -10.20 -17.90
CA GLY A 127 -3.49 -10.85 -19.12
C GLY A 127 -3.90 -12.32 -19.27
N ARG A 128 -4.15 -13.02 -18.15
CA ARG A 128 -4.71 -14.39 -18.15
C ARG A 128 -6.19 -14.45 -18.53
N ASN A 129 -6.94 -13.36 -18.34
CA ASN A 129 -8.35 -13.27 -18.75
C ASN A 129 -8.50 -12.84 -20.22
N ALA A 130 -7.52 -12.15 -20.80
CA ALA A 130 -7.54 -11.74 -22.21
C ALA A 130 -7.21 -12.88 -23.20
N SER A 131 -6.59 -13.97 -22.73
CA SER A 131 -6.22 -15.13 -23.58
C SER A 131 -7.37 -16.13 -23.80
N ARG A 132 -8.61 -15.73 -23.49
CA ARG A 132 -9.82 -16.58 -23.54
C ARG A 132 -10.93 -16.07 -24.46
N PHE A 133 -10.61 -15.12 -25.35
CA PHE A 133 -11.51 -14.67 -26.41
C PHE A 133 -10.88 -14.86 -27.78
#